data_AF-A0A699UTV7-F1
#
_entry.id   AF-A0A699UTV7-F1
#
_cell.length_a   1.000
_cell.length_b   1.000
_cell.length_c   1.000
_cell.angle_alpha   90.00
_cell.angle_beta   90.00
_cell.angle_gamma   90.00
#
_symmetry.space_group_name_H-M   'P 1'
#
loop_
_entity.id
_entity.type
_entity.pdbx_description
1 polymer ?
#
loop_
_entity_poly.entity_id
_entity_poly.type
_entity_poly.pdbx_seq_one_letter_code
_entity_poly.pdbx_strand_id
1 'polypeptide(L)'
;QVTFLGHIVSADGITMDPSKVEAITKWPRPTTETEVRSFLGLAGYYRHFVEGFSRLALPLTQLMKKGEKFVWTNEREESFEELKRRLVSAPIL
;
A
#
# COMPACT_ATOMS: atom_id res chain seq x y z
N GLN A 1 23.12 5.70 -10.90
CA GLN A 1 21.76 5.29 -10.52
C GLN A 1 21.41 4.07 -11.35
N VAL A 2 21.05 2.94 -10.73
CA VAL A 2 20.77 1.67 -11.43
C VAL A 2 19.40 1.17 -10.98
N THR A 3 18.57 0.74 -11.93
CA THR A 3 17.28 0.09 -11.64
C THR A 3 17.52 -1.42 -11.43
N PHE A 4 17.21 -1.94 -10.25
CA PHE A 4 17.33 -3.36 -9.93
C PHE A 4 16.07 -3.86 -9.23
N LEU A 5 15.41 -4.90 -9.77
CA LEU A 5 14.19 -5.51 -9.23
C LEU A 5 13.03 -4.52 -8.94
N GLY A 6 12.93 -3.43 -9.70
CA GLY A 6 11.90 -2.40 -9.51
C GLY A 6 12.19 -1.43 -8.37
N HIS A 7 13.46 -1.30 -8.02
CA HIS A 7 13.99 -0.29 -7.12
C HIS A 7 15.09 0.53 -7.80
N ILE A 8 15.20 1.79 -7.41
CA ILE A 8 16.29 2.68 -7.81
C ILE A 8 17.36 2.63 -6.73
N VAL A 9 18.55 2.13 -7.04
CA VAL A 9 19.69 2.15 -6.10
C VAL A 9 20.54 3.38 -6.39
N SER A 10 20.70 4.26 -5.39
CA SER A 10 21.58 5.42 -5.40
C SER A 10 22.57 5.37 -4.22
N ALA A 11 23.52 6.31 -4.17
CA ALA A 11 24.46 6.44 -3.06
C ALA A 11 23.76 6.83 -1.74
N ASP A 12 22.54 7.35 -1.82
CA ASP A 12 21.72 7.82 -0.70
C ASP A 12 20.74 6.75 -0.18
N GLY A 13 20.65 5.59 -0.84
CA GLY A 13 19.76 4.49 -0.48
C GLY A 13 19.04 3.84 -1.68
N ILE A 14 18.12 2.93 -1.38
CA ILE A 14 17.20 2.32 -2.33
C ILE A 14 15.94 3.21 -2.36
N THR A 15 15.38 3.52 -3.52
CA THR A 15 14.11 4.27 -3.62
C THR A 15 13.12 3.46 -4.44
N MET A 16 11.82 3.63 -4.15
CA MET A 16 10.79 2.95 -4.92
C MET A 16 10.79 3.54 -6.34
N ASP A 17 10.65 2.68 -7.34
CA ASP A 17 10.56 3.13 -8.72
C ASP A 17 9.42 4.18 -8.86
N PRO A 18 9.68 5.37 -9.43
CA PRO A 18 8.68 6.42 -9.60
C PRO A 18 7.41 5.96 -10.30
N SER A 19 7.49 5.00 -11.22
CA SER A 19 6.31 4.41 -11.86
C SER A 19 5.44 3.62 -10.89
N LYS A 20 6.04 2.96 -9.90
CA LYS A 20 5.32 2.27 -8.81
C LYS A 20 4.76 3.27 -7.79
N VAL A 21 5.49 4.35 -7.50
CA VAL A 21 5.00 5.46 -6.67
C VAL A 21 3.74 6.06 -7.29
N GLU A 22 3.78 6.33 -8.59
CA GLU A 22 2.64 6.88 -9.33
C GLU A 22 1.46 5.92 -9.35
N ALA A 23 1.71 4.62 -9.59
CA ALA A 23 0.68 3.60 -9.58
C ALA A 23 -0.02 3.46 -8.21
N ILE A 24 0.73 3.53 -7.09
CA ILE A 24 0.15 3.50 -5.73
C ILE A 24 -0.61 4.79 -5.45
N THR A 25 -0.07 5.95 -5.83
CA THR A 25 -0.73 7.25 -5.63
C THR A 25 -2.08 7.32 -6.35
N LYS A 26 -2.11 6.84 -7.59
CA LYS A 26 -3.30 6.83 -8.44
C LYS A 26 -4.18 5.60 -8.26
N TRP A 27 -3.87 4.73 -7.31
CA TRP A 27 -4.64 3.51 -7.09
C TRP A 27 -6.10 3.88 -6.76
N PRO A 28 -7.08 3.39 -7.54
CA PRO A 28 -8.48 3.76 -7.36
C PRO A 28 -9.03 3.13 -6.08
N ARG A 29 -10.06 3.76 -5.50
CA ARG A 29 -10.78 3.16 -4.36
C ARG A 29 -11.27 1.75 -4.73
N PRO A 30 -10.87 0.71 -3.98
CA PRO A 30 -11.37 -0.63 -4.19
C PRO A 30 -12.89 -0.72 -4.00
N THR A 31 -13.54 -1.43 -4.89
CA THR A 31 -14.98 -1.71 -4.88
C THR A 31 -15.30 -3.18 -4.61
N THR A 32 -14.29 -4.04 -4.62
CA THR A 32 -14.42 -5.48 -4.38
C THR A 32 -13.37 -6.00 -3.41
N GLU A 33 -13.66 -7.13 -2.74
CA GLU A 33 -12.69 -7.83 -1.88
C GLU A 33 -11.41 -8.23 -2.62
N THR A 34 -11.54 -8.59 -3.90
CA THR A 34 -10.40 -8.96 -4.75
C THR A 34 -9.48 -7.77 -4.98
N GLU A 35 -10.02 -6.57 -5.21
CA GLU A 35 -9.23 -5.35 -5.37
C GLU A 35 -8.53 -4.95 -4.07
N VAL A 36 -9.21 -5.08 -2.93
CA VAL A 36 -8.59 -4.86 -1.60
C VAL A 36 -7.43 -5.82 -1.39
N ARG A 37 -7.61 -7.10 -1.74
CA ARG A 37 -6.56 -8.12 -1.63
C ARG A 37 -5.36 -7.79 -2.50
N SER A 38 -5.58 -7.35 -3.74
CA SER A 38 -4.51 -6.93 -4.66
C SER A 38 -3.71 -5.75 -4.10
N PHE A 39 -4.42 -4.73 -3.58
CA PHE A 39 -3.77 -3.59 -2.93
C PHE A 39 -2.96 -4.02 -1.71
N LEU A 40 -3.54 -4.80 -0.79
CA LEU A 40 -2.86 -5.27 0.41
C LEU A 40 -1.68 -6.20 0.10
N GLY A 41 -1.72 -6.94 -1.01
CA GLY A 41 -0.59 -7.74 -1.49
C GLY A 41 0.61 -6.87 -1.85
N LEU A 42 0.39 -5.79 -2.62
CA LEU A 42 1.44 -4.84 -2.96
C LEU A 42 1.93 -4.05 -1.74
N ALA A 43 0.99 -3.51 -0.95
CA ALA A 43 1.29 -2.79 0.27
C ALA A 43 2.08 -3.67 1.26
N GLY A 44 1.74 -4.96 1.32
CA GLY A 44 2.40 -5.97 2.12
C GLY A 44 3.85 -6.24 1.70
N TYR A 45 4.18 -6.12 0.41
CA TYR A 45 5.55 -6.23 -0.09
C TYR A 45 6.45 -5.11 0.48
N TYR A 46 5.90 -3.90 0.60
CA TYR A 46 6.61 -2.72 1.11
C TYR A 46 6.39 -2.45 2.62
N ARG A 47 5.75 -3.38 3.34
CA ARG A 47 5.35 -3.18 4.75
C ARG A 47 6.50 -2.82 5.70
N HIS A 48 7.73 -3.23 5.40
CA HIS A 48 8.90 -2.93 6.24
C HIS A 48 9.20 -1.43 6.32
N PHE A 49 8.74 -0.64 5.34
CA PHE A 49 8.95 0.80 5.26
C PHE A 49 7.78 1.60 5.84
N VAL A 50 6.70 0.93 6.27
CA VAL A 50 5.49 1.55 6.79
C VAL A 50 5.36 1.26 8.28
N GLU A 51 5.72 2.23 9.11
CA GLU A 51 5.52 2.15 10.56
C GLU A 51 4.04 1.92 10.88
N GLY A 52 3.75 0.94 11.74
CA GLY A 52 2.38 0.64 12.13
C GLY A 52 1.53 0.00 11.02
N PHE A 53 2.14 -0.55 9.96
CA PHE A 53 1.43 -1.14 8.81
C PHE A 53 0.24 -2.02 9.21
N SER A 54 0.44 -2.96 10.15
CA SER A 54 -0.62 -3.89 10.56
C SER A 54 -1.83 -3.19 11.17
N ARG A 55 -1.63 -2.07 11.87
CA ARG A 55 -2.72 -1.26 12.43
C ARG A 55 -3.48 -0.53 11.33
N LEU A 56 -2.76 0.05 10.37
CA LEU A 56 -3.36 0.76 9.23
C LEU A 56 -4.08 -0.18 8.26
N ALA A 57 -3.54 -1.39 8.05
CA ALA A 57 -4.16 -2.39 7.18
C ALA A 57 -5.37 -3.08 7.81
N LEU A 58 -5.58 -2.97 9.13
CA LEU A 58 -6.59 -3.73 9.84
C LEU A 58 -8.01 -3.50 9.28
N PRO A 59 -8.50 -2.26 9.07
CA PRO A 59 -9.86 -2.05 8.55
C PRO A 59 -10.07 -2.63 7.15
N LEU A 60 -9.01 -2.68 6.34
CA LEU A 60 -9.02 -3.28 5.00
C LEU A 60 -8.96 -4.81 5.06
N THR A 61 -8.15 -5.39 5.95
CA THR A 61 -8.11 -6.86 6.13
C THR A 61 -9.43 -7.42 6.66
N GLN A 62 -10.19 -6.62 7.42
CA GLN A 62 -11.51 -7.01 7.89
C GLN A 62 -12.52 -7.20 6.75
N LEU A 63 -12.41 -6.44 5.66
CA LEU A 63 -13.24 -6.61 4.46
C LEU A 63 -13.06 -7.98 3.80
N MET A 64 -11.97 -8.70 4.07
CA MET A 64 -11.69 -10.01 3.50
C MET A 64 -12.13 -11.18 4.38
N LYS A 65 -12.75 -10.90 5.54
CA LYS A 65 -13.22 -11.96 6.45
C LYS A 65 -14.45 -12.65 5.86
N LYS A 66 -14.48 -13.98 5.95
CA LYS A 66 -15.63 -14.77 5.49
C LYS A 66 -16.90 -14.33 6.23
N GLY A 67 -17.94 -13.96 5.47
CA GLY A 67 -19.24 -13.54 6.01
C GLY A 67 -19.34 -12.05 6.33
N GLU A 68 -18.26 -11.26 6.14
CA GLU A 68 -18.31 -9.81 6.21
C GLU A 68 -19.01 -9.24 4.96
N LYS A 69 -19.84 -8.21 5.12
CA LYS A 69 -20.38 -7.45 3.98
C LYS A 69 -19.34 -6.43 3.52
N PHE A 70 -19.11 -6.35 2.21
CA PHE A 70 -18.29 -5.29 1.65
C PHE A 70 -18.97 -3.93 1.81
N VAL A 71 -18.57 -3.17 2.83
CA VAL A 71 -19.09 -1.82 3.13
C VAL A 71 -17.92 -0.85 3.19
N TRP A 72 -17.82 0.09 2.26
CA TRP A 72 -16.72 1.05 2.32
C TRP A 72 -17.05 2.18 3.31
N THR A 73 -16.43 2.17 4.49
CA THR A 73 -16.63 3.17 5.55
C THR A 73 -15.56 4.25 5.50
N ASN A 74 -15.77 5.36 6.21
CA ASN A 74 -14.76 6.42 6.34
C ASN A 74 -13.45 5.89 6.97
N GLU A 75 -13.53 5.00 7.97
CA GLU A 75 -12.34 4.37 8.57
C GLU A 75 -11.53 3.55 7.54
N ARG A 76 -12.23 2.85 6.62
CA ARG A 76 -11.61 2.08 5.54
C ARG A 76 -10.97 3.00 4.50
N GLU A 77 -11.62 4.12 4.17
CA GLU A 77 -11.06 5.16 3.29
C GLU A 77 -9.81 5.81 3.90
N GLU A 78 -9.89 6.24 5.16
CA GLU A 78 -8.75 6.85 5.86
C GLU A 78 -7.56 5.90 5.95
N SER A 79 -7.82 4.62 6.23
CA SER A 79 -6.78 3.58 6.24
C SER A 79 -6.15 3.36 4.87
N PHE A 80 -6.96 3.37 3.81
CA PHE A 80 -6.49 3.21 2.43
C PHE A 80 -5.60 4.37 1.99
N GLU A 81 -6.04 5.61 2.20
CA GLU A 81 -5.29 6.80 1.83
C GLU A 81 -4.03 6.99 2.68
N GLU A 82 -4.08 6.68 3.99
CA GLU A 82 -2.89 6.72 4.84
C GLU A 82 -1.85 5.67 4.43
N LEU A 83 -2.28 4.46 4.05
CA LEU A 83 -1.37 3.45 3.50
C LEU A 83 -0.74 3.93 2.20
N LYS A 84 -1.51 4.48 1.26
CA LYS A 84 -0.98 5.06 0.02
C LYS A 84 0.08 6.13 0.32
N ARG A 85 -0.23 7.06 1.21
CA ARG A 85 0.69 8.14 1.63
C ARG A 85 1.99 7.59 2.20
N ARG A 86 1.91 6.63 3.13
CA ARG A 86 3.09 6.05 3.79
C ARG A 86 3.96 5.27 2.80
N LEU A 87 3.34 4.52 1.89
CA LEU A 87 4.05 3.74 0.87
C LEU A 87 4.85 4.62 -0.10
N VAL A 88 4.37 5.82 -0.40
CA VAL A 88 5.07 6.75 -1.31
C VAL A 88 6.04 7.69 -0.60
N SER A 89 5.85 7.94 0.70
CA SER A 89 6.71 8.83 1.49
C SER A 89 7.89 8.12 2.14
N ALA A 90 7.85 6.79 2.25
CA ALA A 90 8.87 6.08 2.99
C ALA A 90 10.17 5.99 2.17
N PRO A 91 11.33 6.37 2.76
CA PRO A 91 12.60 6.01 2.16
C PRO A 91 12.69 4.49 2.16
N ILE A 92 12.88 3.91 0.97
CA ILE A 92 13.38 2.54 0.90
C ILE A 92 14.86 2.65 1.35
N LEU A 93 15.38 1.68 2.10
CA LEU A 93 16.68 1.80 2.78
C LEU A 93 17.85 2.10 1.83
#